data_AF-A0A3E2NIJ8-F1
#
_entry.id   AF-A0A3E2NIJ8-F1
#
_cell.length_a   1.000
_cell.length_b   1.000
_cell.length_c   1.000
_cell.angle_alpha   90.00
_cell.angle_beta   90.00
_cell.angle_gamma   90.00
#
_symmetry.space_group_name_H-M   'P 1'
#
loop_
_entity.id
_entity.type
_entity.pdbx_description
1 polymer ?
#
loop_
_entity_poly.entity_id
_entity_poly.type
_entity_poly.pdbx_seq_one_letter_code
_entity_poly.pdbx_strand_id
1 'polypeptide(L)'
;MSYEPENRTKQTLAEQVAEQILNDIVDKDLEVGAKIPNEFELAEKIGVGRGTIREAVKILVSREILTIRRGAGTFVSERQGLLDDPLGLCLLKDKTHLALDLLSIRLMLEPEISALAAANARPEQLKELGKLRDQVEELINRGEDHTHADILFHRQIAACSGNLVMEKLIPVIHSSITLFVDLTNARLKQETIDTHREITDCIVRKDPEGARCAMYMHLTVNRRLIKSLEGN
;
A
#
# COMPACT_ATOMS: atom_id res chain seq x y z
N MET A 1 -1.28 26.47 26.66
CA MET A 1 -1.39 25.00 26.85
C MET A 1 -1.92 24.43 25.56
N SER A 2 -1.01 24.16 24.63
CA SER A 2 -1.31 23.75 23.26
C SER A 2 -1.05 22.25 23.15
N TYR A 3 -2.09 21.55 22.75
CA TYR A 3 -2.18 20.11 22.55
C TYR A 3 -1.29 19.69 21.37
N GLU A 4 -0.25 18.91 21.65
CA GLU A 4 0.56 18.24 20.63
C GLU A 4 -0.15 16.95 20.19
N PRO A 5 -0.35 16.69 18.89
CA PRO A 5 -0.72 15.38 18.43
C PRO A 5 0.55 14.54 18.21
N GLU A 6 1.04 13.90 19.27
CA GLU A 6 1.85 12.69 19.12
C GLU A 6 0.91 11.53 18.78
N ASN A 7 0.91 11.05 17.53
CA ASN A 7 0.96 9.61 17.25
C ASN A 7 1.27 9.33 15.77
N ARG A 8 2.52 9.49 15.35
CA ARG A 8 3.06 8.52 14.38
C ARG A 8 3.09 7.20 15.14
N THR A 9 2.25 6.23 14.78
CA THR A 9 2.37 4.87 15.33
C THR A 9 3.74 4.32 14.96
N LYS A 10 4.71 4.54 15.84
CA LYS A 10 6.04 3.97 15.75
C LYS A 10 5.83 2.46 15.83
N GLN A 11 6.14 1.73 14.75
CA GLN A 11 6.01 0.26 14.76
C GLN A 11 6.67 -0.28 16.02
N THR A 12 5.93 -1.10 16.75
CA THR A 12 6.44 -1.78 17.93
C THR A 12 7.61 -2.68 17.52
N LEU A 13 8.51 -2.98 18.45
CA LEU A 13 9.62 -3.89 18.18
C LEU A 13 9.10 -5.28 17.71
N ALA A 14 7.95 -5.71 18.21
CA ALA A 14 7.32 -6.97 17.79
C ALA A 14 6.85 -6.92 16.32
N GLU A 15 6.32 -5.79 15.84
CA GLU A 15 5.93 -5.62 14.43
C GLU A 15 7.14 -5.61 13.51
N GLN A 16 8.22 -4.92 13.89
CA GLN A 16 9.47 -4.92 13.12
C GLN A 16 10.07 -6.32 13.01
N VAL A 17 10.06 -7.08 14.11
CA VAL A 17 10.53 -8.47 14.13
C VAL A 17 9.61 -9.39 13.30
N ALA A 18 8.30 -9.16 13.32
CA ALA A 18 7.36 -9.92 12.48
C ALA A 18 7.64 -9.69 10.98
N GLU A 19 7.91 -8.45 10.59
CA GLU A 19 8.31 -8.10 9.23
C GLU A 19 9.64 -8.73 8.84
N GLN A 20 10.63 -8.73 9.73
CA GLN A 20 11.91 -9.41 9.50
C GLN A 20 11.75 -10.92 9.31
N ILE A 21 10.90 -11.58 10.11
CA ILE A 21 10.59 -13.01 9.95
C ILE A 21 9.86 -13.28 8.63
N LEU A 22 8.94 -12.41 8.23
CA LEU A 22 8.25 -12.52 6.93
C LEU A 22 9.25 -12.40 5.77
N ASN A 23 10.16 -11.43 5.82
CA ASN A 23 11.21 -11.28 4.81
C ASN A 23 12.12 -12.52 4.76
N ASP A 24 12.51 -13.07 5.92
CA ASP A 24 13.26 -14.34 5.98
C ASP A 24 12.52 -15.52 5.33
N ILE A 25 11.19 -15.60 5.49
CA ILE A 25 10.35 -16.64 4.86
C ILE A 25 10.36 -16.47 3.33
N VAL A 26 10.14 -15.23 2.87
CA VAL A 26 10.13 -14.86 1.46
C VAL A 26 11.51 -15.12 0.86
N ASP A 27 12.58 -14.51 1.37
CA ASP A 27 13.95 -14.60 0.85
C ASP A 27 14.46 -16.04 0.74
N LYS A 28 14.05 -16.92 1.66
CA LYS A 28 14.46 -18.33 1.67
C LYS A 28 13.57 -19.27 0.85
N ASP A 29 12.57 -18.75 0.13
CA ASP A 29 11.59 -19.55 -0.62
C ASP A 29 10.94 -20.64 0.24
N LEU A 30 10.58 -20.32 1.50
CA LEU A 30 9.96 -21.32 2.37
C LEU A 30 8.54 -21.64 1.88
N GLU A 31 8.36 -22.86 1.40
CA GLU A 31 7.08 -23.34 0.91
C GLU A 31 6.04 -23.51 2.03
N VAL A 32 4.76 -23.62 1.64
CA VAL A 32 3.66 -23.95 2.55
C VAL A 32 3.98 -25.22 3.33
N GLY A 33 3.77 -25.18 4.65
CA GLY A 33 4.07 -26.29 5.53
C GLY A 33 5.56 -26.44 5.87
N ALA A 34 6.45 -25.59 5.36
CA ALA A 34 7.84 -25.54 5.82
C ALA A 34 7.89 -25.10 7.29
N LYS A 35 8.75 -25.75 8.08
CA LYS A 35 8.96 -25.43 9.49
C LYS A 35 9.95 -24.26 9.61
N ILE A 36 9.58 -23.23 10.36
CA ILE A 36 10.50 -22.12 10.67
C ILE A 36 11.32 -22.41 11.94
N PRO A 37 12.45 -21.73 12.17
CA PRO A 37 13.20 -21.84 13.41
C PRO A 37 12.32 -21.56 14.63
N ASN A 38 12.63 -22.20 15.76
CA ASN A 38 11.83 -22.06 16.97
C ASN A 38 12.07 -20.69 17.65
N GLU A 39 11.23 -20.33 18.64
CA GLU A 39 11.33 -19.01 19.32
C GLU A 39 12.72 -18.73 19.90
N PHE A 40 13.45 -19.76 20.33
CA PHE A 40 14.79 -19.61 20.89
C PHE A 40 15.82 -19.31 19.80
N GLU A 41 15.81 -20.10 18.72
CA GLU A 41 16.71 -19.91 17.56
C GLU A 41 16.48 -18.55 16.89
N LEU A 42 15.22 -18.12 16.77
CA LEU A 42 14.88 -16.80 16.23
C LEU A 42 15.38 -15.67 17.14
N ALA A 43 15.27 -15.83 18.46
CA ALA A 43 15.76 -14.83 19.42
C ALA A 43 17.27 -14.65 19.31
N GLU A 44 18.03 -15.74 19.20
CA GLU A 44 19.49 -15.68 19.00
C GLU A 44 19.85 -15.08 17.64
N LYS A 45 19.18 -15.49 16.56
CA LYS A 45 19.47 -15.01 15.20
C LYS A 45 19.18 -13.51 15.04
N ILE A 46 18.07 -13.04 15.60
CA ILE A 46 17.59 -11.66 15.44
C ILE A 46 18.18 -10.73 16.53
N GLY A 47 18.62 -11.29 17.66
CA GLY A 47 19.22 -10.51 18.75
C GLY A 47 18.19 -9.78 19.62
N VAL A 48 16.98 -10.35 19.77
CA VAL A 48 15.89 -9.78 20.58
C VAL A 48 15.40 -10.75 21.65
N GLY A 49 14.70 -10.24 22.66
CA GLY A 49 14.14 -11.08 23.72
C GLY A 49 13.07 -12.06 23.20
N ARG A 50 12.99 -13.24 23.83
CA ARG A 50 12.01 -14.30 23.49
C ARG A 50 10.55 -13.84 23.57
N GLY A 51 10.24 -12.91 24.48
CA GLY A 51 8.91 -12.30 24.57
C GLY A 51 8.53 -11.57 23.28
N THR A 52 9.47 -10.81 22.72
CA THR A 52 9.29 -10.10 21.43
C THR A 52 9.10 -11.07 20.27
N ILE A 53 9.89 -12.14 20.20
CA ILE A 53 9.71 -13.19 19.18
C ILE A 53 8.32 -13.81 19.27
N ARG A 54 7.84 -14.12 20.48
CA ARG A 54 6.52 -14.72 20.67
C ARG A 54 5.41 -13.79 20.19
N GLU A 55 5.48 -12.50 20.51
CA GLU A 55 4.50 -11.53 20.02
C GLU A 55 4.58 -11.36 18.49
N ALA A 56 5.78 -11.32 17.92
CA ALA A 56 5.97 -11.29 16.47
C ALA A 56 5.36 -12.52 15.76
N VAL A 57 5.59 -13.73 16.30
CA VAL A 57 4.99 -14.96 15.78
C VAL A 57 3.47 -14.93 15.92
N LYS A 58 2.93 -14.44 17.03
CA LYS A 58 1.47 -14.28 17.20
C LYS A 58 0.87 -13.34 16.16
N ILE A 59 1.54 -12.22 15.85
CA ILE A 59 1.13 -11.31 14.78
C ILE A 59 1.07 -12.06 13.44
N LEU A 60 2.11 -12.81 13.09
CA LEU A 60 2.13 -13.58 11.84
C LEU A 60 1.10 -14.72 11.80
N VAL A 61 0.76 -15.30 12.96
CA VAL A 61 -0.31 -16.31 13.08
C VAL A 61 -1.70 -15.67 12.95
N SER A 62 -1.93 -14.50 13.55
CA SER A 62 -3.21 -13.80 13.40
C SER A 62 -3.44 -13.33 11.97
N ARG A 63 -2.35 -13.02 11.25
CA ARG A 63 -2.37 -12.73 9.81
C ARG A 63 -2.49 -13.99 8.95
N GLU A 64 -2.48 -15.18 9.53
CA GLU A 64 -2.48 -16.47 8.82
C GLU A 64 -1.29 -16.68 7.86
N ILE A 65 -0.16 -16.02 8.12
CA ILE A 65 1.12 -16.27 7.44
C ILE A 65 1.79 -17.51 8.05
N LEU A 66 1.65 -17.67 9.37
CA LEU A 66 2.17 -18.81 10.12
C LEU A 66 1.04 -19.59 10.79
N THR A 67 1.31 -20.87 11.08
CA THR A 67 0.45 -21.72 11.90
C THR A 67 1.26 -22.45 12.96
N ILE A 68 0.71 -22.53 14.18
CA ILE A 68 1.35 -23.25 15.29
C ILE A 68 0.74 -24.65 15.38
N ARG A 69 1.57 -25.67 15.22
CA ARG A 69 1.18 -27.07 15.47
C ARG A 69 1.72 -27.47 16.85
N ARG A 70 0.81 -27.68 17.81
CA ARG A 70 1.16 -28.01 19.21
C ARG A 70 2.15 -29.17 19.27
N GLY A 71 3.26 -28.96 20.00
CA GLY A 71 4.34 -29.95 20.15
C GLY A 71 5.23 -30.16 18.92
N ALA A 72 4.85 -29.67 17.74
CA ALA A 72 5.60 -29.87 16.50
C ALA A 72 6.38 -28.62 16.07
N GLY A 73 5.88 -27.42 16.38
CA GLY A 73 6.54 -26.14 16.08
C GLY A 73 5.66 -25.17 15.27
N THR A 74 6.30 -24.20 14.64
CA THR A 74 5.65 -23.17 13.83
C THR A 74 5.97 -23.40 12.35
N PHE A 75 4.96 -23.28 11.49
CA PHE A 75 5.03 -23.63 10.07
C PHE A 75 4.46 -22.51 9.21
N VAL A 76 4.90 -22.41 7.96
CA VAL A 76 4.27 -21.55 6.95
C VAL A 76 2.84 -22.04 6.71
N SER A 77 1.88 -21.13 6.82
CA SER A 77 0.44 -21.41 6.73
C SER A 77 0.01 -21.71 5.29
N GLU A 78 -0.98 -22.58 5.13
CA GLU A 78 -1.65 -22.84 3.85
C GLU A 78 -2.44 -21.62 3.34
N ARG A 79 -2.84 -20.72 4.25
CA ARG A 79 -3.62 -19.52 3.93
C ARG A 79 -2.76 -18.31 3.59
N GLN A 80 -1.44 -18.37 3.78
CA GLN A 80 -0.50 -17.41 3.20
C GLN A 80 -0.82 -15.91 3.38
N GLY A 81 -1.47 -15.49 4.47
CA GLY A 81 -1.79 -14.06 4.64
C GLY A 81 -3.15 -13.59 4.11
N LEU A 82 -3.98 -14.49 3.55
CA LEU A 82 -5.18 -14.14 2.78
C LEU A 82 -6.23 -13.26 3.51
N LEU A 83 -6.22 -13.19 4.85
CA LEU A 83 -7.13 -12.31 5.58
C LEU A 83 -6.81 -10.82 5.41
N ASP A 84 -5.54 -10.47 5.49
CA ASP A 84 -5.07 -9.07 5.42
C ASP A 84 -4.49 -8.71 4.06
N ASP A 85 -4.13 -9.73 3.26
CA ASP A 85 -3.65 -9.60 1.89
C ASP A 85 -4.38 -10.61 0.98
N PRO A 86 -5.61 -10.28 0.53
CA PRO A 86 -6.44 -11.20 -0.27
C PRO A 86 -5.81 -11.65 -1.59
N LEU A 87 -4.77 -10.95 -2.06
CA LEU A 87 -4.05 -11.26 -3.29
C LEU A 87 -2.69 -11.94 -3.04
N GLY A 88 -2.28 -12.12 -1.77
CA GLY A 88 -1.03 -12.78 -1.39
C GLY A 88 0.23 -12.06 -1.91
N LEU A 89 0.14 -10.76 -2.19
CA LEU A 89 1.21 -9.97 -2.81
C LEU A 89 2.44 -9.80 -1.91
N CYS A 90 2.26 -9.85 -0.58
CA CYS A 90 3.34 -9.69 0.38
C CYS A 90 4.40 -10.78 0.26
N LEU A 91 4.03 -11.98 -0.21
CA LEU A 91 4.92 -13.13 -0.38
C LEU A 91 5.73 -13.10 -1.68
N LEU A 92 5.44 -12.19 -2.60
CA LEU A 92 6.16 -12.08 -3.86
C LEU A 92 7.51 -11.38 -3.66
N LYS A 93 8.58 -12.04 -4.10
CA LYS A 93 9.97 -11.56 -4.02
C LYS A 93 10.26 -10.36 -4.91
N ASP A 94 9.85 -10.43 -6.17
CA ASP A 94 10.17 -9.40 -7.17
C ASP A 94 9.24 -8.20 -7.00
N LYS A 95 9.65 -7.28 -6.11
CA LYS A 95 8.88 -6.07 -5.81
C LYS A 95 8.78 -5.11 -7.00
N THR A 96 9.77 -5.11 -7.89
CA THR A 96 9.76 -4.25 -9.09
C THR A 96 8.73 -4.76 -10.11
N HIS A 97 8.78 -6.05 -10.43
CA HIS A 97 7.80 -6.67 -11.33
C HIS A 97 6.38 -6.56 -10.76
N LEU A 98 6.22 -6.81 -9.46
CA LEU A 98 4.95 -6.64 -8.76
C LEU A 98 4.42 -5.20 -8.86
N ALA A 99 5.28 -4.19 -8.68
CA ALA A 99 4.87 -2.79 -8.82
C ALA A 99 4.36 -2.49 -10.23
N LEU A 100 5.00 -3.03 -11.28
CA LEU A 100 4.57 -2.87 -12.67
C LEU A 100 3.26 -3.60 -12.98
N ASP A 101 3.07 -4.81 -12.46
CA ASP A 101 1.83 -5.57 -12.62
C ASP A 101 0.66 -4.85 -11.95
N LEU A 102 0.84 -4.40 -10.71
CA LEU A 102 -0.20 -3.65 -10.02
C LEU A 102 -0.49 -2.31 -10.69
N LEU A 103 0.55 -1.61 -11.17
CA LEU A 103 0.34 -0.36 -11.93
C LEU A 103 -0.43 -0.61 -13.24
N SER A 104 -0.25 -1.78 -13.86
CA SER A 104 -1.02 -2.17 -15.04
C SER A 104 -2.51 -2.36 -14.69
N ILE A 105 -2.82 -2.96 -13.53
CA ILE A 105 -4.20 -3.05 -13.02
C ILE A 105 -4.77 -1.65 -12.71
N ARG A 106 -4.00 -0.77 -12.06
CA ARG A 106 -4.42 0.61 -11.79
C ARG A 106 -4.76 1.36 -13.06
N LEU A 107 -3.95 1.23 -14.12
CA LEU A 107 -4.20 1.83 -15.44
C LEU A 107 -5.50 1.34 -16.09
N MET A 108 -5.92 0.10 -15.81
CA MET A 108 -7.16 -0.46 -16.34
C MET A 108 -8.40 0.02 -15.56
N LEU A 109 -8.25 0.32 -14.26
CA LEU A 109 -9.39 0.56 -13.36
C LEU A 109 -9.56 2.03 -13.00
N GLU A 110 -8.51 2.69 -12.54
CA GLU A 110 -8.61 4.02 -11.92
C GLU A 110 -9.06 5.14 -12.87
N PRO A 111 -8.71 5.14 -14.17
CA PRO A 111 -9.27 6.11 -15.11
C PRO A 111 -10.80 6.05 -15.19
N GLU A 112 -11.38 4.85 -15.29
CA GLU A 112 -12.84 4.67 -15.32
C GLU A 112 -13.48 4.99 -13.97
N ILE A 113 -12.81 4.66 -12.87
CA ILE A 113 -13.26 5.03 -11.53
C ILE A 113 -13.27 6.55 -11.35
N SER A 114 -12.29 7.26 -11.91
CA SER A 114 -12.24 8.73 -11.88
C SER A 114 -13.36 9.35 -12.72
N ALA A 115 -13.69 8.76 -13.87
CA ALA A 115 -14.85 9.17 -14.67
C ALA A 115 -16.16 8.98 -13.90
N LEU A 116 -16.33 7.82 -13.25
CA LEU A 116 -17.49 7.54 -12.39
C LEU A 116 -17.53 8.48 -11.18
N ALA A 117 -16.39 8.82 -10.60
CA ALA A 117 -16.29 9.77 -9.50
C ALA A 117 -16.78 11.16 -9.92
N ALA A 118 -16.37 11.64 -11.09
CA ALA A 118 -16.88 12.88 -11.65
C ALA A 118 -18.41 12.84 -11.79
N ALA A 119 -18.97 11.76 -12.33
CA ALA A 119 -20.43 11.63 -12.47
C ALA A 119 -21.15 11.60 -11.10
N ASN A 120 -20.66 10.82 -10.14
CA ASN A 120 -21.45 10.40 -8.97
C ASN A 120 -21.08 11.10 -7.65
N ALA A 121 -19.95 11.81 -7.56
CA ALA A 121 -19.47 12.37 -6.30
C ALA A 121 -20.49 13.32 -5.64
N ARG A 122 -20.70 13.14 -4.34
CA ARG A 122 -21.52 14.03 -3.49
C ARG A 122 -20.72 15.24 -3.00
N PRO A 123 -21.37 16.38 -2.68
CA PRO A 123 -20.67 17.58 -2.21
C PRO A 123 -19.71 17.36 -1.04
N GLU A 124 -20.07 16.52 -0.07
CA GLU A 124 -19.24 16.21 1.09
C GLU A 124 -17.98 15.43 0.68
N GLN A 125 -18.11 14.55 -0.32
CA GLN A 125 -17.00 13.75 -0.82
C GLN A 125 -16.02 14.60 -1.63
N LEU A 126 -16.51 15.60 -2.37
CA LEU A 126 -15.68 16.57 -3.09
C LEU A 126 -14.85 17.43 -2.11
N LYS A 127 -15.44 17.82 -0.98
CA LYS A 127 -14.73 18.57 0.06
C LYS A 127 -13.58 17.74 0.65
N GLU A 128 -13.84 16.48 0.97
CA GLU A 128 -12.79 15.59 1.50
C GLU A 128 -11.73 15.28 0.44
N LEU A 129 -12.11 15.10 -0.82
CA LEU A 129 -11.17 14.89 -1.94
C LEU A 129 -10.21 16.08 -2.08
N GLY A 130 -10.73 17.31 -2.04
CA GLY A 130 -9.90 18.52 -2.09
C GLY A 130 -8.94 18.62 -0.90
N LYS A 131 -9.41 18.31 0.30
CA LYS A 131 -8.57 18.28 1.51
C LYS A 131 -7.44 17.26 1.40
N LEU A 132 -7.71 16.06 0.90
CA LEU A 132 -6.70 15.02 0.73
C LEU A 132 -5.68 15.39 -0.36
N ARG A 133 -6.12 15.99 -1.47
CA ARG A 133 -5.22 16.59 -2.47
C ARG A 133 -4.28 17.61 -1.83
N ASP A 134 -4.83 18.56 -1.07
CA ASP A 134 -4.03 19.61 -0.41
C ASP A 134 -3.03 19.01 0.58
N GLN A 135 -3.43 17.99 1.32
CA GLN A 135 -2.55 17.28 2.24
C GLN A 135 -1.37 16.61 1.53
N VAL A 136 -1.62 15.95 0.38
CA VAL A 136 -0.53 15.36 -0.44
C VAL A 136 0.43 16.45 -0.90
N GLU A 137 -0.10 17.54 -1.44
CA GLU A 137 0.69 18.66 -1.93
C GLU A 137 1.55 19.29 -0.83
N GLU A 138 0.97 19.54 0.34
CA GLU A 138 1.70 20.09 1.50
C GLU A 138 2.85 19.19 1.93
N LEU A 139 2.62 17.87 2.02
CA LEU A 139 3.67 16.91 2.40
C LEU A 139 4.81 16.90 1.38
N ILE A 140 4.49 16.89 0.08
CA ILE A 140 5.48 16.94 -1.00
C ILE A 140 6.32 18.23 -0.90
N ASN A 141 5.68 19.37 -0.69
CA ASN A 141 6.33 20.68 -0.58
C ASN A 141 7.23 20.79 0.65
N ARG A 142 6.85 20.15 1.77
CA ARG A 142 7.71 20.06 2.97
C ARG A 142 8.82 18.99 2.84
N GLY A 143 8.82 18.21 1.77
CA GLY A 143 9.76 17.09 1.60
C GLY A 143 9.51 15.94 2.56
N GLU A 144 8.29 15.82 3.08
CA GLU A 144 7.84 14.75 3.95
C GLU A 144 7.27 13.57 3.13
N ASP A 145 7.19 12.41 3.76
CA ASP A 145 6.52 11.25 3.17
C ASP A 145 5.02 11.54 2.97
N HIS A 146 4.57 11.40 1.73
CA HIS A 146 3.18 11.63 1.31
C HIS A 146 2.44 10.33 0.97
N THR A 147 3.09 9.17 1.07
CA THR A 147 2.56 7.86 0.61
C THR A 147 1.19 7.57 1.19
N HIS A 148 1.02 7.76 2.50
CA HIS A 148 -0.27 7.49 3.14
C HIS A 148 -1.38 8.44 2.68
N ALA A 149 -1.06 9.74 2.54
CA ALA A 149 -2.02 10.73 2.05
C ALA A 149 -2.42 10.43 0.59
N ASP A 150 -1.48 9.95 -0.22
CA ASP A 150 -1.71 9.55 -1.60
C ASP A 150 -2.65 8.34 -1.70
N ILE A 151 -2.43 7.30 -0.88
CA ILE A 151 -3.34 6.15 -0.76
C ILE A 151 -4.75 6.60 -0.39
N LEU A 152 -4.89 7.53 0.56
CA LEU A 152 -6.18 8.07 0.97
C LEU A 152 -6.84 8.87 -0.15
N PHE A 153 -6.07 9.67 -0.91
CA PHE A 153 -6.55 10.43 -2.06
C PHE A 153 -7.17 9.50 -3.12
N HIS A 154 -6.43 8.48 -3.58
CA HIS A 154 -6.95 7.51 -4.55
C HIS A 154 -8.15 6.71 -3.99
N ARG A 155 -8.14 6.37 -2.70
CA ARG A 155 -9.28 5.70 -2.05
C ARG A 155 -10.53 6.58 -2.05
N GLN A 156 -10.35 7.88 -1.85
CA GLN A 156 -11.46 8.82 -1.88
C GLN A 156 -12.06 8.94 -3.29
N ILE A 157 -11.24 8.92 -4.35
CA ILE A 157 -11.74 8.85 -5.73
C ILE A 157 -12.59 7.59 -5.93
N ALA A 158 -12.12 6.43 -5.46
CA ALA A 158 -12.90 5.19 -5.52
C ALA A 158 -14.24 5.29 -4.76
N ALA A 159 -14.25 5.92 -3.58
CA ALA A 159 -15.48 6.16 -2.82
C ALA A 159 -16.44 7.15 -3.52
N CYS A 160 -15.90 8.11 -4.28
CA CYS A 160 -16.68 9.03 -5.11
C CYS A 160 -17.36 8.34 -6.29
N SER A 161 -16.87 7.18 -6.75
CA SER A 161 -17.39 6.48 -7.93
C SER A 161 -18.84 6.00 -7.80
N GLY A 162 -19.36 5.88 -6.59
CA GLY A 162 -20.69 5.32 -6.32
C GLY A 162 -20.77 3.79 -6.50
N ASN A 163 -19.65 3.11 -6.77
CA ASN A 163 -19.58 1.66 -6.91
C ASN A 163 -18.99 1.02 -5.64
N LEU A 164 -19.85 0.33 -4.88
CA LEU A 164 -19.48 -0.30 -3.61
C LEU A 164 -18.34 -1.32 -3.77
N VAL A 165 -18.29 -2.04 -4.89
CA VAL A 165 -17.25 -3.05 -5.15
C VAL A 165 -15.91 -2.37 -5.38
N MET A 166 -15.88 -1.27 -6.15
CA MET A 166 -14.65 -0.52 -6.41
C MET A 166 -14.06 0.08 -5.13
N GLU A 167 -14.91 0.60 -4.23
CA GLU A 167 -14.47 1.11 -2.92
C GLU A 167 -13.73 0.04 -2.08
N LYS A 168 -14.11 -1.23 -2.23
CA LYS A 168 -13.46 -2.35 -1.51
C LYS A 168 -12.26 -2.93 -2.24
N LEU A 169 -12.31 -2.99 -3.57
CA LEU A 169 -11.25 -3.57 -4.40
C LEU A 169 -10.01 -2.70 -4.42
N ILE A 170 -10.19 -1.39 -4.57
CA ILE A 170 -9.10 -0.45 -4.79
C ILE A 170 -8.06 -0.41 -3.65
N PRO A 171 -8.45 -0.41 -2.36
CA PRO A 171 -7.49 -0.52 -1.26
C PRO A 171 -6.57 -1.75 -1.33
N VAL A 172 -7.02 -2.85 -1.94
CA VAL A 172 -6.22 -4.10 -2.04
C VAL A 172 -5.07 -3.94 -3.03
N ILE A 173 -5.26 -3.15 -4.09
CA ILE A 173 -4.24 -2.95 -5.15
C ILE A 173 -3.39 -1.68 -4.94
N HIS A 174 -3.73 -0.87 -3.93
CA HIS A 174 -3.00 0.35 -3.56
C HIS A 174 -1.66 0.09 -2.85
N SER A 175 -1.35 -1.14 -2.48
CA SER A 175 0.01 -1.53 -2.07
C SER A 175 1.07 -1.12 -3.12
N SER A 176 0.67 -1.02 -4.39
CA SER A 176 1.50 -0.48 -5.47
C SER A 176 1.91 0.98 -5.29
N ILE A 177 1.14 1.81 -4.57
CA ILE A 177 1.52 3.20 -4.28
C ILE A 177 2.76 3.20 -3.39
N THR A 178 2.73 2.41 -2.30
CA THR A 178 3.90 2.24 -1.42
C THR A 178 5.10 1.71 -2.19
N LEU A 179 4.92 0.61 -2.94
CA LEU A 179 6.00 0.04 -3.75
C LEU A 179 6.57 1.05 -4.76
N PHE A 180 5.70 1.85 -5.38
CA PHE A 180 6.11 2.90 -6.31
C PHE A 180 6.94 3.99 -5.64
N VAL A 181 6.47 4.54 -4.51
CA VAL A 181 7.17 5.61 -3.80
C VAL A 181 8.55 5.13 -3.34
N ASP A 182 8.63 3.90 -2.81
CA ASP A 182 9.88 3.29 -2.37
C ASP A 182 10.87 3.09 -3.54
N LEU A 183 10.41 2.50 -4.65
CA LEU A 183 11.26 2.25 -5.82
C LEU A 183 11.75 3.54 -6.48
N THR A 184 10.92 4.59 -6.48
CA THR A 184 11.23 5.83 -7.18
C THR A 184 11.83 6.91 -6.28
N ASN A 185 11.95 6.67 -4.97
CA ASN A 185 12.36 7.66 -3.97
C ASN A 185 11.58 8.98 -4.10
N ALA A 186 10.26 8.90 -4.35
CA ALA A 186 9.39 10.06 -4.49
C ALA A 186 9.89 11.14 -5.49
N ARG A 187 10.50 10.72 -6.61
CA ARG A 187 11.08 11.65 -7.60
C ARG A 187 10.04 12.49 -8.35
N LEU A 188 8.82 11.99 -8.56
CA LEU A 188 7.73 12.71 -9.24
C LEU A 188 6.97 13.62 -8.28
N LYS A 189 7.59 14.71 -7.86
CA LYS A 189 6.96 15.64 -6.92
C LYS A 189 5.95 16.55 -7.64
N GLN A 190 6.45 17.33 -8.60
CA GLN A 190 5.64 18.33 -9.28
C GLN A 190 4.59 17.68 -10.18
N GLU A 191 4.95 16.59 -10.86
CA GLU A 191 4.03 15.84 -11.72
C GLU A 191 2.87 15.26 -10.92
N THR A 192 3.12 14.74 -9.70
CA THR A 192 2.07 14.26 -8.80
C THR A 192 1.15 15.41 -8.38
N ILE A 193 1.70 16.56 -7.97
CA ILE A 193 0.89 17.74 -7.59
C ILE A 193 0.00 18.18 -8.75
N ASP A 194 0.57 18.36 -9.94
CA ASP A 194 -0.14 18.89 -11.11
C ASP A 194 -1.24 17.94 -11.56
N THR A 195 -0.94 16.63 -11.62
CA THR A 195 -1.92 15.64 -12.05
C THR A 195 -3.02 15.41 -11.01
N HIS A 196 -2.73 15.45 -9.70
CA HIS A 196 -3.76 15.36 -8.66
C HIS A 196 -4.72 16.55 -8.67
N ARG A 197 -4.20 17.75 -8.93
CA ARG A 197 -5.03 18.95 -9.13
C ARG A 197 -5.96 18.79 -10.31
N GLU A 198 -5.45 18.37 -11.46
CA GLU A 198 -6.26 18.17 -12.67
C GLU A 198 -7.36 17.12 -12.45
N ILE A 199 -7.02 15.97 -11.85
CA ILE A 199 -8.01 14.93 -11.50
C ILE A 199 -9.12 15.50 -10.61
N THR A 200 -8.74 16.22 -9.55
CA THR A 200 -9.68 16.80 -8.60
C THR A 200 -10.57 17.83 -9.28
N ASP A 201 -9.99 18.68 -10.12
CA ASP A 201 -10.70 19.75 -10.83
C ASP A 201 -11.72 19.18 -11.82
N CYS A 202 -11.36 18.15 -12.60
CA CYS A 202 -12.30 17.47 -13.48
C CYS A 202 -13.45 16.83 -12.71
N ILE A 203 -13.16 16.18 -11.57
CA ILE A 203 -14.20 15.56 -10.72
C ILE A 203 -15.14 16.64 -10.14
N VAL A 204 -14.60 17.77 -9.66
CA VAL A 204 -15.38 18.89 -9.12
C VAL A 204 -16.26 19.54 -10.19
N ARG A 205 -15.73 19.71 -11.41
CA ARG A 205 -16.45 20.30 -12.55
C ARG A 205 -17.43 19.32 -13.21
N LYS A 206 -17.56 18.09 -12.70
CA LYS A 206 -18.43 17.05 -13.25
C LYS A 206 -18.08 16.71 -14.70
N ASP A 207 -16.78 16.57 -14.99
CA ASP A 207 -16.23 16.21 -16.30
C ASP A 207 -15.63 14.78 -16.26
N PRO A 208 -16.41 13.75 -16.63
CA PRO A 208 -15.94 12.36 -16.62
C PRO A 208 -14.79 12.08 -17.59
N GLU A 209 -14.83 12.69 -18.79
CA GLU A 209 -13.80 12.47 -19.81
C GLU A 209 -12.48 13.11 -19.39
N GLY A 210 -12.53 14.34 -18.89
CA GLY A 210 -11.37 15.00 -18.31
C GLY A 210 -10.77 14.20 -17.14
N ALA A 211 -11.60 13.74 -16.21
CA ALA A 211 -11.14 12.96 -15.06
C ALA A 211 -10.48 11.63 -15.47
N ARG A 212 -11.04 10.94 -16.48
CA ARG A 212 -10.44 9.74 -17.07
C ARG A 212 -9.05 10.04 -17.63
N CYS A 213 -8.95 11.08 -18.47
CA CYS A 213 -7.71 11.44 -19.14
C CYS A 213 -6.63 11.87 -18.14
N ALA A 214 -7.00 12.67 -17.13
CA ALA A 214 -6.10 13.14 -16.10
C ALA A 214 -5.51 11.98 -15.28
N MET A 215 -6.35 11.02 -14.85
CA MET A 215 -5.90 9.83 -14.12
C MET A 215 -5.04 8.91 -14.99
N TYR A 216 -5.41 8.72 -16.26
CA TYR A 216 -4.60 7.95 -17.19
C TYR A 216 -3.20 8.57 -17.36
N MET A 217 -3.12 9.90 -17.45
CA MET A 217 -1.86 10.61 -17.55
C MET A 217 -1.03 10.41 -16.29
N HIS A 218 -1.60 10.67 -15.11
CA HIS A 218 -0.95 10.46 -13.80
C HIS A 218 -0.23 9.10 -13.72
N LEU A 219 -0.98 8.01 -13.95
CA LEU A 219 -0.44 6.65 -13.86
C LEU A 219 0.58 6.34 -14.95
N THR A 220 0.44 6.94 -16.14
CA THR A 220 1.40 6.76 -17.24
C THR A 220 2.73 7.43 -16.92
N VAL A 221 2.76 8.59 -16.24
CA VAL A 221 4.01 9.20 -15.77
C VAL A 221 4.70 8.28 -14.78
N ASN A 222 3.97 7.75 -13.79
CA ASN A 222 4.50 6.79 -12.81
C ASN A 222 5.12 5.58 -13.50
N ARG A 223 4.43 5.01 -14.50
CA ARG A 223 4.90 3.83 -15.25
C ARG A 223 6.18 4.10 -16.01
N ARG A 224 6.32 5.26 -16.64
CA ARG A 224 7.53 5.64 -17.38
C ARG A 224 8.73 5.75 -16.45
N LEU A 225 8.54 6.30 -15.25
CA LEU A 225 9.64 6.40 -14.29
C LEU A 225 10.12 5.02 -13.83
N ILE A 226 9.23 4.11 -13.43
CA ILE A 226 9.63 2.75 -13.02
C ILE A 226 10.42 2.06 -14.14
N LYS A 227 9.92 2.10 -15.38
CA LYS A 227 10.61 1.51 -16.54
C LYS A 227 11.98 2.13 -16.83
N SER A 228 12.15 3.44 -16.58
CA SER A 228 13.45 4.09 -16.76
C SER A 228 14.50 3.66 -15.72
N LEU A 229 14.06 3.13 -14.58
CA LEU A 229 14.93 2.59 -13.54
C LEU A 229 15.38 1.16 -13.84
N GLU A 230 14.60 0.38 -14.60
CA GLU A 230 14.97 -0.97 -15.06
C GLU A 230 16.04 -0.96 -16.17
N GLY A 231 16.18 0.16 -16.87
CA GLY A 231 17.12 0.33 -17.99
C GLY A 231 18.53 0.77 -17.61
N ASN A 232 18.84 0.89 -16.31
CA ASN A 232 20.16 1.22 -15.76
C ASN A 232 20.69 0.06 -14.90
#